data_AF-A0A9E6VYX7-F1
#
_entry.id   AF-A0A9E6VYX7-F1
#
_cell.length_a   1.000
_cell.length_b   1.000
_cell.length_c   1.000
_cell.angle_alpha   90.00
_cell.angle_beta   90.00
_cell.angle_gamma   90.00
#
_symmetry.space_group_name_H-M   'P 1'
#
loop_
_entity.id
_entity.type
_entity.pdbx_description
1 polymer ?
#
loop_
_entity_poly.entity_id
_entity_poly.type
_entity_poly.pdbx_seq_one_letter_code
_entity_poly.pdbx_strand_id
1 'polypeptide(L)'
;MTAMRHIATAFALLMTVVLAGCVKTPPTPTYPEITFQHLQPLYLNVGEIKVVNEFKSPLKPPHVEQELPVSIDQSVRNWVRDRLRTSGNSGAVATVTIKDASAVETELQKETGLKGMITKDQAQLYKFHVLVELKITDK
;
A
#
# COMPACT_ATOMS: atom_id res chain seq x y z
N MET A 1 33.10 -46.15 28.69
CA MET A 1 33.33 -44.69 28.49
C MET A 1 33.48 -44.30 27.01
N THR A 2 34.08 -45.13 26.16
CA THR A 2 34.20 -44.89 24.70
C THR A 2 32.85 -44.84 23.97
N ALA A 3 31.93 -45.79 24.24
CA ALA A 3 30.61 -45.83 23.60
C ALA A 3 29.76 -44.56 23.86
N MET A 4 29.78 -44.03 25.09
CA MET A 4 29.07 -42.79 25.44
C MET A 4 29.64 -41.56 24.70
N ARG A 5 30.96 -41.56 24.45
CA ARG A 5 31.65 -40.49 23.71
C ARG A 5 31.32 -40.52 22.22
N HIS A 6 31.11 -41.71 21.63
CA HIS A 6 30.66 -41.88 20.25
C HIS A 6 29.19 -41.50 20.03
N ILE A 7 28.32 -41.74 21.02
CA ILE A 7 26.91 -41.33 20.98
C ILE A 7 26.81 -39.80 21.06
N ALA A 8 27.59 -39.16 21.94
CA ALA A 8 27.61 -37.71 22.06
C ALA A 8 28.13 -37.02 20.79
N THR A 9 29.18 -37.55 20.15
CA THR A 9 29.67 -37.01 18.87
C THR A 9 28.70 -37.24 17.72
N ALA A 10 28.01 -38.38 17.67
CA ALA A 10 26.98 -38.64 16.67
C ALA A 10 25.79 -37.68 16.82
N PHE A 11 25.38 -37.39 18.06
CA PHE A 11 24.29 -36.46 18.33
C PHE A 11 24.66 -35.02 17.98
N ALA A 12 25.89 -34.59 18.29
CA ALA A 12 26.40 -33.27 17.91
C ALA A 12 26.49 -33.09 16.38
N LEU A 13 26.91 -34.14 15.67
CA LEU A 13 26.99 -34.13 14.20
C LEU A 13 25.59 -34.11 13.55
N LEU A 14 24.61 -34.79 14.15
CA LEU A 14 23.23 -34.75 13.68
C LEU A 14 22.62 -33.34 13.87
N MET A 15 22.94 -32.69 14.99
CA MET A 15 22.44 -31.34 15.30
C MET A 15 23.00 -30.29 14.32
N THR A 16 24.27 -30.39 13.92
CA THR A 16 24.86 -29.46 12.94
C THR A 16 24.29 -29.64 11.53
N VAL A 17 23.92 -30.86 11.13
CA VAL A 17 23.26 -31.12 9.84
C VAL A 17 21.85 -30.52 9.79
N VAL A 18 21.12 -30.51 10.91
CA VAL A 18 19.77 -29.92 10.99
C VAL A 18 19.79 -28.39 10.86
N LEU A 19 20.89 -27.72 11.25
CA LEU A 19 21.04 -26.27 11.12
C LEU A 19 21.48 -25.81 9.72
N ALA A 20 21.88 -26.72 8.82
CA ALA A 20 22.34 -26.39 7.46
C ALA A 20 21.20 -26.20 6.44
N GLY A 21 19.98 -25.91 6.90
CA GLY A 21 18.85 -25.60 6.02
C GLY A 21 19.03 -24.26 5.31
N CYS A 22 19.41 -24.27 4.03
CA CYS A 22 19.34 -23.08 3.18
C CYS A 22 17.87 -22.71 2.93
N VAL A 23 17.35 -21.76 3.73
CA VAL A 23 16.07 -21.09 3.42
C VAL A 23 16.30 -20.15 2.24
N LYS A 24 15.72 -20.48 1.09
CA LYS A 24 15.62 -19.57 -0.05
C LYS A 24 14.69 -18.42 0.34
N THR A 25 15.16 -17.18 0.25
CA THR A 25 14.31 -16.01 0.45
C THR A 25 13.10 -16.08 -0.50
N PRO A 26 11.87 -15.86 -0.01
CA PRO A 26 10.70 -15.77 -0.87
C PRO A 26 10.91 -14.69 -1.94
N PRO A 27 10.40 -14.89 -3.17
CA PRO A 27 10.44 -13.85 -4.18
C PRO A 27 9.67 -12.62 -3.69
N THR A 28 10.21 -11.44 -3.91
CA THR A 28 9.52 -10.19 -3.57
C THR A 28 8.20 -10.11 -4.34
N PRO A 29 7.06 -9.91 -3.67
CA PRO A 29 5.78 -9.80 -4.34
C PRO A 29 5.74 -8.54 -5.21
N THR A 30 5.26 -8.68 -6.45
CA THR A 30 4.97 -7.56 -7.34
C THR A 30 3.48 -7.28 -7.33
N TYR A 31 3.10 -6.03 -7.10
CA TYR A 31 1.70 -5.61 -7.07
C TYR A 31 1.33 -4.92 -8.39
N PRO A 32 0.17 -5.24 -8.98
CA PRO A 32 -0.28 -4.57 -10.19
C PRO A 32 -0.65 -3.11 -9.88
N GLU A 33 -0.48 -2.24 -10.88
CA GLU A 33 -0.98 -0.87 -10.78
C GLU A 33 -2.51 -0.85 -10.70
N ILE A 34 -3.05 0.09 -9.92
CA ILE A 34 -4.48 0.38 -9.90
C ILE A 34 -4.80 1.24 -11.13
N THR A 35 -5.62 0.70 -12.03
CA THR A 35 -6.04 1.35 -13.29
C THR A 35 -7.55 1.37 -13.43
N PHE A 36 -8.05 2.28 -14.29
CA PHE A 36 -9.49 2.50 -14.49
C PHE A 36 -9.90 2.38 -15.96
N GLN A 37 -9.05 1.74 -16.78
CA GLN A 37 -9.25 1.58 -18.22
C GLN A 37 -10.48 0.76 -18.59
N HIS A 38 -10.95 -0.09 -17.67
CA HIS A 38 -12.17 -0.89 -17.84
C HIS A 38 -13.45 -0.05 -17.76
N LEU A 39 -13.35 1.24 -17.42
CA LEU A 39 -14.49 2.15 -17.30
C LEU A 39 -14.53 3.13 -18.47
N GLN A 40 -15.73 3.60 -18.81
CA GLN A 40 -15.88 4.59 -19.87
C GLN A 40 -15.23 5.94 -19.51
N PRO A 41 -14.70 6.67 -20.51
CA PRO A 41 -14.16 8.01 -20.32
C PRO A 41 -15.24 9.04 -19.94
N LEU A 42 -14.81 10.08 -19.24
CA LEU A 42 -15.57 11.28 -18.89
C LEU A 42 -14.99 12.45 -19.70
N TYR A 43 -15.82 13.03 -20.57
CA TYR A 43 -15.43 14.14 -21.41
C TYR A 43 -15.74 15.46 -20.70
N LEU A 44 -14.70 16.27 -20.50
CA LEU A 44 -14.79 17.62 -19.96
C LEU A 44 -14.67 18.62 -21.11
N ASN A 45 -15.53 19.63 -21.16
CA ASN A 45 -15.44 20.71 -22.15
C ASN A 45 -14.32 21.69 -21.77
N VAL A 46 -13.08 21.21 -21.86
CA VAL A 46 -11.83 21.92 -21.53
C VAL A 46 -10.76 21.55 -22.56
N GLY A 47 -9.72 22.37 -22.66
CA GLY A 47 -8.59 22.19 -23.56
C GLY A 47 -7.42 21.48 -22.90
N GLU A 48 -7.33 21.59 -21.57
CA GLU A 48 -6.24 21.03 -20.79
C GLU A 48 -6.76 20.44 -19.46
N ILE A 49 -6.18 19.32 -19.05
CA ILE A 49 -6.39 18.71 -17.74
C ILE A 49 -5.04 18.67 -17.03
N LYS A 50 -4.95 19.31 -15.86
CA LYS A 50 -3.77 19.32 -14.99
C LYS A 50 -4.04 18.49 -13.74
N VAL A 51 -3.03 17.80 -13.26
CA VAL A 51 -3.06 17.13 -11.95
C VAL A 51 -2.03 17.77 -11.04
N VAL A 52 -2.48 18.20 -9.87
CA VAL A 52 -1.65 18.82 -8.84
C VAL A 52 -1.76 17.97 -7.57
N ASN A 53 -0.62 17.62 -6.97
CA ASN A 53 -0.60 16.95 -5.68
C ASN A 53 -0.20 17.94 -4.58
N GLU A 54 -1.18 18.35 -3.77
CA GLU A 54 -0.96 19.23 -2.61
C GLU A 54 -0.75 18.44 -1.32
N PHE A 55 -1.13 17.17 -1.30
CA PHE A 55 -0.93 16.31 -0.14
C PHE A 55 0.57 16.10 0.14
N LYS A 56 0.95 16.23 1.42
CA LYS A 56 2.28 15.95 1.93
C LYS A 56 2.17 14.89 3.03
N SER A 57 2.66 13.68 2.75
CA SER A 57 2.69 12.62 3.76
C SER A 57 3.59 13.03 4.93
N PRO A 58 3.15 12.84 6.19
CA PRO A 58 3.98 13.04 7.37
C PRO A 58 5.15 12.05 7.50
N LEU A 59 5.14 10.94 6.75
CA LEU A 59 6.17 9.89 6.73
C LEU A 59 6.54 9.34 8.12
N LYS A 60 5.56 9.24 9.02
CA LYS A 60 5.76 8.75 10.38
C LYS A 60 4.46 8.16 10.95
N PRO A 61 4.53 7.20 11.89
CA PRO A 61 3.35 6.69 12.56
C PRO A 61 2.48 7.81 13.16
N PRO A 62 1.14 7.69 13.10
CA PRO A 62 0.37 6.54 12.61
C PRO A 62 0.17 6.50 11.08
N HIS A 63 0.84 7.38 10.33
CA HIS A 63 0.74 7.45 8.87
C HIS A 63 1.62 6.39 8.20
N VAL A 64 0.99 5.58 7.35
CA VAL A 64 1.59 4.40 6.71
C VAL A 64 1.52 4.47 5.17
N GLU A 65 1.34 5.67 4.59
CA GLU A 65 1.23 5.79 3.13
C GLU A 65 2.48 5.28 2.40
N GLN A 66 3.67 5.44 3.01
CA GLN A 66 4.95 4.97 2.47
C GLN A 66 5.07 3.44 2.43
N GLU A 67 4.26 2.73 3.20
CA GLU A 67 4.30 1.25 3.29
C GLU A 67 3.37 0.61 2.28
N LEU A 68 2.52 1.41 1.62
CA LEU A 68 1.59 0.91 0.63
C LEU A 68 2.33 0.46 -0.62
N PRO A 69 2.02 -0.73 -1.16
CA PRO A 69 2.65 -1.23 -2.37
C PRO A 69 2.27 -0.40 -3.61
N VAL A 70 1.12 0.28 -3.55
CA VAL A 70 0.64 1.19 -4.58
C VAL A 70 0.24 2.50 -3.89
N SER A 71 0.81 3.61 -4.34
CA SER A 71 0.53 4.90 -3.73
C SER A 71 -0.88 5.39 -4.13
N ILE A 72 -1.55 6.02 -3.17
CA ILE A 72 -2.92 6.54 -3.36
C ILE A 72 -2.90 7.69 -4.37
N ASP A 73 -1.91 8.58 -4.29
CA ASP A 73 -1.76 9.70 -5.22
C ASP A 73 -1.46 9.22 -6.66
N GLN A 74 -0.73 8.11 -6.84
CA GLN A 74 -0.55 7.50 -8.15
C GLN A 74 -1.84 6.90 -8.69
N SER A 75 -2.65 6.29 -7.81
CA SER A 75 -3.96 5.76 -8.18
C SER A 75 -4.91 6.85 -8.67
N VAL A 76 -4.89 8.04 -8.05
CA VAL A 76 -5.65 9.20 -8.52
C VAL A 76 -5.12 9.71 -9.87
N ARG A 77 -3.79 9.79 -10.06
CA ARG A 77 -3.19 10.13 -11.37
C ARG A 77 -3.62 9.15 -12.46
N ASN A 78 -3.63 7.86 -12.16
CA ASN A 78 -4.11 6.83 -13.06
C ASN A 78 -5.60 6.99 -13.37
N TRP A 79 -6.44 7.31 -12.37
CA TRP A 79 -7.85 7.61 -12.58
C TRP A 79 -8.04 8.79 -13.54
N VAL A 80 -7.32 9.90 -13.35
CA VAL A 80 -7.38 11.06 -14.25
C VAL A 80 -6.95 10.66 -15.67
N ARG A 81 -5.81 9.98 -15.79
CA ARG A 81 -5.26 9.52 -17.08
C ARG A 81 -6.21 8.56 -17.80
N ASP A 82 -6.86 7.66 -17.09
CA ASP A 82 -7.66 6.61 -17.71
C ASP A 82 -9.08 7.10 -18.01
N ARG A 83 -9.62 7.98 -17.15
CA ARG A 83 -11.03 8.39 -17.21
C ARG A 83 -11.24 9.76 -17.83
N LEU A 84 -10.44 10.77 -17.54
CA LEU A 84 -10.77 12.14 -17.97
C LEU A 84 -10.23 12.44 -19.37
N ARG A 85 -11.07 13.02 -20.23
CA ARG A 85 -10.72 13.41 -21.61
C ARG A 85 -11.18 14.83 -21.87
N THR A 86 -10.40 15.54 -22.69
CA THR A 86 -10.77 16.86 -23.21
C THR A 86 -11.78 16.70 -24.35
N SER A 87 -12.64 17.70 -24.56
CA SER A 87 -13.66 17.65 -25.63
C SER A 87 -13.90 18.94 -26.39
N GLY A 88 -13.27 20.08 -26.03
CA GLY A 88 -13.52 21.30 -26.82
C GLY A 88 -12.83 22.58 -26.37
N ASN A 89 -13.33 23.20 -25.30
CA ASN A 89 -12.97 24.59 -24.97
C ASN A 89 -11.47 24.78 -24.68
N SER A 90 -10.70 25.23 -25.68
CA SER A 90 -9.26 25.48 -25.56
C SER A 90 -8.89 26.57 -24.55
N GLY A 91 -9.82 27.44 -24.16
CA GLY A 91 -9.64 28.47 -23.15
C GLY A 91 -9.76 27.96 -21.71
N ALA A 92 -10.49 26.86 -21.51
CA ALA A 92 -10.75 26.30 -20.20
C ALA A 92 -9.73 25.23 -19.78
N VAL A 93 -9.38 25.25 -18.50
CA VAL A 93 -8.47 24.30 -17.87
C VAL A 93 -9.18 23.61 -16.70
N ALA A 94 -9.15 22.28 -16.69
CA ALA A 94 -9.54 21.48 -15.54
C ALA A 94 -8.31 21.18 -14.67
N THR A 95 -8.30 21.64 -13.43
CA THR A 95 -7.28 21.31 -12.43
C THR A 95 -7.84 20.29 -11.46
N VAL A 96 -7.24 19.10 -11.44
CA VAL A 96 -7.50 18.05 -10.46
C VAL A 96 -6.46 18.17 -9.35
N THR A 97 -6.89 18.51 -8.15
CA THR A 97 -6.03 18.70 -6.99
C THR A 97 -6.23 17.58 -5.99
N ILE A 98 -5.16 16.82 -5.71
CA ILE A 98 -5.14 15.82 -4.65
C ILE A 98 -4.88 16.57 -3.33
N LYS A 99 -5.94 16.74 -2.53
CA LYS A 99 -5.90 17.44 -1.24
C LYS A 99 -5.51 16.51 -0.10
N ASP A 100 -5.93 15.25 -0.16
CA ASP A 100 -5.60 14.22 0.82
C ASP A 100 -5.42 12.87 0.13
N ALA A 101 -4.40 12.13 0.55
CA ALA A 101 -4.10 10.78 0.11
C ALA A 101 -3.49 9.99 1.28
N SER A 102 -4.04 10.16 2.48
CA SER A 102 -3.54 9.58 3.73
C SER A 102 -3.99 8.14 3.98
N ALA A 103 -3.17 7.42 4.74
CA ALA A 103 -3.42 6.08 5.23
C ALA A 103 -2.92 6.02 6.68
N VAL A 104 -3.84 5.77 7.61
CA VAL A 104 -3.56 5.81 9.04
C VAL A 104 -3.82 4.43 9.64
N GLU A 105 -2.82 3.90 10.33
CA GLU A 105 -2.93 2.69 11.13
C GLU A 105 -3.40 3.03 12.55
N THR A 106 -4.46 2.38 13.01
CA THR A 106 -4.97 2.52 14.38
C THR A 106 -4.94 1.16 15.07
N GLU A 107 -4.34 1.08 16.24
CA GLU A 107 -4.39 -0.15 17.05
C GLU A 107 -5.83 -0.41 17.54
N LEU A 108 -6.28 -1.65 17.43
CA LEU A 108 -7.56 -2.09 17.97
C LEU A 108 -7.37 -2.69 19.36
N GLN A 109 -8.38 -2.54 20.22
CA GLN A 109 -8.37 -3.20 21.53
C GLN A 109 -8.41 -4.71 21.34
N LYS A 110 -7.45 -5.40 21.94
CA LYS A 110 -7.35 -6.86 21.96
C LYS A 110 -7.98 -7.39 23.24
N GLU A 111 -8.61 -8.55 23.16
CA GLU A 111 -9.03 -9.30 24.32
C GLU A 111 -7.79 -9.70 25.14
N THR A 112 -7.85 -9.55 26.45
CA THR A 112 -6.72 -9.83 27.36
C THR A 112 -6.94 -11.13 28.14
N GLY A 113 -5.89 -11.58 28.86
CA GLY A 113 -5.96 -12.77 29.72
C GLY A 113 -6.02 -14.11 28.96
N LEU A 114 -6.54 -15.15 29.63
CA LEU A 114 -6.66 -16.53 29.09
C LEU A 114 -7.45 -16.58 27.78
N LYS A 115 -8.41 -15.69 27.61
CA LYS A 115 -9.22 -15.57 26.39
C LYS A 115 -8.36 -15.04 25.23
N GLY A 116 -7.61 -13.96 25.44
CA GLY A 116 -6.67 -13.40 24.45
C GLY A 116 -5.56 -14.35 23.98
N MET A 117 -5.25 -15.40 24.75
CA MET A 117 -4.30 -16.45 24.32
C MET A 117 -4.88 -17.44 23.30
N ILE A 118 -6.22 -17.49 23.18
CA ILE A 118 -6.94 -18.45 22.33
C ILE A 118 -7.66 -17.71 21.18
N THR A 119 -8.03 -16.43 21.37
CA THR A 119 -8.65 -15.61 20.33
C THR A 119 -7.63 -14.98 19.39
N LYS A 120 -7.97 -14.88 18.10
CA LYS A 120 -7.19 -14.17 17.09
C LYS A 120 -7.89 -12.85 16.75
N ASP A 121 -7.61 -11.82 17.54
CA ASP A 121 -8.20 -10.50 17.33
C ASP A 121 -7.49 -9.75 16.21
N GLN A 122 -8.24 -8.91 15.48
CA GLN A 122 -7.61 -7.97 14.56
C GLN A 122 -6.78 -6.98 15.37
N ALA A 123 -5.49 -6.95 15.08
CA ALA A 123 -4.55 -6.14 15.85
C ALA A 123 -4.58 -4.66 15.42
N GLN A 124 -4.87 -4.38 14.15
CA GLN A 124 -4.82 -3.03 13.58
C GLN A 124 -5.97 -2.78 12.59
N LEU A 125 -6.41 -1.53 12.55
CA LEU A 125 -7.37 -0.98 11.59
C LEU A 125 -6.65 0.06 10.73
N TYR A 126 -6.62 -0.17 9.42
CA TYR A 126 -6.11 0.81 8.46
C TYR A 126 -7.24 1.65 7.90
N LYS A 127 -7.13 2.97 8.05
CA LYS A 127 -8.08 3.95 7.51
C LYS A 127 -7.43 4.70 6.35
N PHE A 128 -8.01 4.53 5.17
CA PHE A 128 -7.59 5.22 3.95
C PHE A 128 -8.50 6.41 3.71
N HIS A 129 -7.93 7.57 3.41
CA HIS A 129 -8.69 8.78 3.10
C HIS A 129 -8.16 9.43 1.82
N VAL A 130 -9.08 9.76 0.91
CA VAL A 130 -8.75 10.37 -0.38
C VAL A 130 -9.69 11.54 -0.61
N LEU A 131 -9.12 12.72 -0.79
CA LEU A 131 -9.87 13.93 -1.13
C LEU A 131 -9.30 14.54 -2.41
N VAL A 132 -10.14 14.62 -3.43
CA VAL A 132 -9.80 15.16 -4.75
C VAL A 132 -10.75 16.29 -5.09
N GLU A 133 -10.19 17.42 -5.48
CA GLU A 133 -10.93 18.58 -5.98
C GLU A 133 -10.77 18.67 -7.50
N LEU A 134 -11.87 18.84 -8.23
CA LEU A 134 -11.86 19.15 -9.66
C LEU A 134 -12.37 20.58 -9.83
N LYS A 135 -11.50 21.48 -10.29
CA LYS A 135 -11.84 22.88 -10.58
C LYS A 135 -11.67 23.18 -12.06
N ILE A 136 -12.73 23.66 -12.70
CA ILE A 136 -12.66 24.18 -14.07
C ILE A 136 -12.57 25.70 -13.99
N THR A 137 -11.58 26.28 -14.67
CA THR A 137 -11.45 27.72 -14.82
C THR A 137 -11.41 28.05 -16.31
N ASP A 138 -12.19 29.03 -16.73
CA ASP A 138 -12.17 29.58 -18.08
C ASP A 138 -11.49 30.96 -18.07
N LYS A 139 -10.87 31.34 -19.19
CA LYS A 139 -10.24 32.65 -19.36
C LYS A 139 -11.24 33.72 -19.77
#